data_AF-A0A0A0C058-F1
#
_entry.id   AF-A0A0A0C058-F1
#
_cell.length_a   1.000
_cell.length_b   1.000
_cell.length_c   1.000
_cell.angle_alpha   90.00
_cell.angle_beta   90.00
_cell.angle_gamma   90.00
#
_symmetry.space_group_name_H-M   'P 1'
#
loop_
_entity.id
_entity.type
_entity.pdbx_description
1 polymer ?
#
loop_
_entity_poly.entity_id
_entity_poly.type
_entity_poly.pdbx_seq_one_letter_code
_entity_poly.pdbx_strand_id
1 'polypeptide(L)'
;MENIGIRELRQRASDVIREVESGRALTVTVNGRAAARIVPLASRQWRTWDEVGTLLAGPGAPDLRQELAELDLATEVVDPFDRHA
;
A
#
# COMPACT_ATOMS: atom_id res chain seq x y z
N MET A 1 -11.02 8.90 -15.43
CA MET A 1 -9.92 7.92 -15.54
C MET A 1 -9.45 7.93 -16.97
N GLU A 2 -8.18 8.26 -17.18
CA GLU A 2 -7.59 8.33 -18.50
C GLU A 2 -6.99 6.98 -18.87
N ASN A 3 -7.35 6.50 -20.06
CA ASN A 3 -6.96 5.20 -20.56
C ASN A 3 -5.91 5.41 -21.65
N ILE A 4 -4.77 4.76 -21.49
CA ILE A 4 -3.64 4.83 -22.41
C ILE A 4 -3.40 3.44 -22.99
N GLY A 5 -3.16 3.37 -24.30
CA GLY A 5 -2.80 2.11 -24.96
C GLY A 5 -1.38 1.70 -24.65
N ILE A 6 -1.09 0.39 -24.58
CA ILE A 6 0.28 -0.11 -24.33
C ILE A 6 1.30 0.37 -25.37
N ARG A 7 0.85 0.63 -26.61
CA ARG A 7 1.69 1.20 -27.66
C ARG A 7 2.06 2.65 -27.38
N GLU A 8 1.10 3.44 -26.91
CA GLU A 8 1.31 4.84 -26.55
C GLU A 8 2.21 4.95 -25.31
N LEU A 9 2.01 4.08 -24.31
CA LEU A 9 2.88 3.98 -23.14
C LEU A 9 4.33 3.73 -23.55
N ARG A 10 4.57 2.82 -24.49
CA ARG A 10 5.93 2.56 -25.01
C ARG A 10 6.54 3.77 -25.71
N GLN A 11 5.73 4.55 -26.42
CA GLN A 11 6.20 5.71 -27.19
C GLN A 11 6.49 6.94 -26.33
N ARG A 12 5.77 7.11 -25.22
CA ARG A 12 5.80 8.32 -24.38
C ARG A 12 6.04 8.00 -22.89
N ALA A 13 6.77 6.94 -22.59
CA ALA A 13 6.94 6.43 -21.23
C ALA A 13 7.34 7.51 -20.22
N SER A 14 8.36 8.32 -20.54
CA SER A 14 8.84 9.37 -19.64
C SER A 14 7.80 10.46 -19.35
N ASP A 15 7.02 10.87 -20.35
CA ASP A 15 5.96 11.88 -20.16
C ASP A 15 4.83 11.33 -19.30
N VAL A 16 4.43 10.09 -19.56
CA VAL A 16 3.41 9.36 -18.79
C VAL A 16 3.82 9.22 -17.33
N ILE A 17 5.10 8.92 -17.07
CA ILE A 17 5.61 8.84 -15.70
C ILE A 17 5.60 10.21 -15.01
N ARG A 18 6.03 11.30 -15.66
CA ARG A 18 5.96 12.65 -15.08
C ARG A 18 4.53 13.06 -14.72
N GLU A 19 3.59 12.68 -15.56
CA GLU A 19 2.18 12.91 -15.34
C GLU A 19 1.64 12.15 -14.12
N VAL A 20 2.08 10.91 -13.96
CA VAL A 20 1.77 10.10 -12.78
C VAL A 20 2.43 10.69 -11.53
N GLU A 21 3.68 11.13 -11.61
CA GLU A 21 4.39 11.79 -10.50
C GLU A 21 3.68 13.06 -10.03
N SER A 22 2.94 13.75 -10.90
CA SER A 22 2.10 14.90 -10.51
C SER A 22 0.84 14.50 -9.72
N GLY A 23 0.69 13.24 -9.32
CA GLY A 23 -0.44 12.75 -8.55
C GLY A 23 -1.55 12.10 -9.39
N ARG A 24 -1.34 11.87 -10.68
CA ARG A 24 -2.37 11.30 -11.58
C ARG A 24 -2.29 9.78 -11.64
N ALA A 25 -3.45 9.12 -11.68
CA ALA A 25 -3.54 7.68 -11.92
C ALA A 25 -4.04 7.41 -13.35
N LEU A 26 -3.37 6.48 -14.05
CA LEU A 26 -3.62 6.14 -15.45
C LEU A 26 -3.88 4.64 -15.61
N THR A 27 -4.81 4.26 -16.48
CA THR A 27 -5.09 2.85 -16.80
C THR A 27 -4.45 2.49 -18.13
N VAL A 28 -3.61 1.45 -18.12
CA VAL A 28 -2.98 0.90 -19.33
C VAL A 28 -3.90 -0.16 -19.92
N THR A 29 -4.13 -0.07 -21.23
CA THR A 29 -4.98 -0.99 -21.97
C THR A 29 -4.20 -1.78 -23.03
N VAL A 30 -4.60 -3.02 -23.25
CA VAL A 30 -4.15 -3.86 -24.36
C VAL A 30 -5.38 -4.27 -25.15
N ASN A 31 -5.45 -3.89 -26.43
CA ASN A 31 -6.63 -4.11 -27.29
C ASN A 31 -7.94 -3.64 -26.63
N GLY A 32 -7.92 -2.46 -25.98
CA GLY A 32 -9.09 -1.87 -25.33
C GLY A 32 -9.45 -2.48 -23.96
N ARG A 33 -8.82 -3.58 -23.56
CA ARG A 33 -9.01 -4.19 -22.23
C ARG A 33 -8.04 -3.58 -21.23
N ALA A 34 -8.54 -3.19 -20.05
CA ALA A 34 -7.70 -2.77 -18.94
C ALA A 34 -6.73 -3.90 -18.54
N ALA A 35 -5.43 -3.61 -18.57
CA ALA A 35 -4.36 -4.56 -18.32
C ALA A 35 -3.55 -4.19 -17.07
N ALA A 36 -3.36 -2.90 -16.80
CA ALA A 36 -2.65 -2.41 -15.63
C ALA A 36 -3.11 -1.01 -15.22
N ARG A 37 -2.69 -0.56 -14.04
CA ARG A 37 -2.85 0.82 -13.58
C ARG A 37 -1.50 1.34 -13.10
N ILE A 38 -1.10 2.51 -13.60
CA ILE A 38 0.08 3.23 -13.14
C ILE A 38 -0.42 4.31 -12.17
N VAL A 39 0.08 4.26 -10.94
CA VAL A 39 -0.30 5.20 -9.88
C VAL A 39 0.95 5.88 -9.33
N PRO A 40 0.83 7.10 -8.78
CA PRO A 40 1.94 7.75 -8.11
C PRO A 40 2.40 6.85 -6.97
N LEU A 41 3.72 6.70 -6.81
CA LEU A 41 4.24 6.11 -5.59
C LEU A 41 3.87 7.05 -4.45
N ALA A 42 3.14 6.53 -3.46
CA ALA A 42 2.92 7.28 -2.23
C ALA A 42 4.31 7.58 -1.64
N SER A 43 4.67 8.87 -1.55
CA SER A 43 5.83 9.24 -0.76
C SER A 43 5.58 8.76 0.66
N ARG A 44 6.54 8.06 1.24
CA ARG A 44 6.44 7.58 2.62
C ARG A 44 6.51 8.78 3.55
N GLN A 45 5.36 9.39 3.76
CA GLN A 45 5.17 10.54 4.64
C GLN A 45 4.80 10.02 6.03
N TRP A 46 5.44 10.60 7.04
CA TRP A 46 4.97 10.46 8.41
C TRP A 46 3.55 11.01 8.48
N ARG A 47 2.62 10.21 9.00
CA ARG A 47 1.25 10.60 9.30
C ARG A 47 1.12 10.77 10.80
N THR A 48 0.30 11.72 11.21
CA THR A 48 -0.01 11.93 12.62
C THR A 48 -0.91 10.81 13.13
N TRP A 49 -0.90 10.57 14.45
CA TRP A 49 -1.80 9.59 15.06
C TRP A 49 -3.27 9.87 14.75
N ASP A 50 -3.69 11.14 14.78
CA ASP A 50 -5.07 11.54 14.52
C ASP A 50 -5.54 11.20 13.10
N GLU A 51 -4.63 11.20 12.11
CA GLU A 51 -4.95 10.84 10.72
C GLU A 51 -5.17 9.33 10.53
N VAL A 52 -4.58 8.48 11.38
CA VAL A 52 -4.55 7.01 11.17
C VAL A 52 -5.26 6.22 12.27
N GLY A 53 -5.48 6.81 13.44
CA GLY A 53 -6.06 6.13 14.60
C GLY A 53 -7.42 5.53 14.31
N THR A 54 -8.25 6.21 13.53
CA THR A 54 -9.58 5.71 13.13
C THR A 54 -9.52 4.45 12.28
N LEU A 55 -8.49 4.28 11.44
CA LEU A 55 -8.30 3.06 10.65
C LEU A 55 -7.93 1.86 11.54
N LEU A 56 -7.17 2.12 12.60
CA LEU A 56 -6.72 1.12 13.56
C LEU A 56 -7.76 0.80 14.63
N ALA A 57 -8.72 1.70 14.86
CA ALA A 57 -9.84 1.52 15.79
C ALA A 57 -10.96 0.61 15.25
N GLY A 58 -10.76 -0.04 14.10
CA GLY A 58 -11.66 -1.05 13.58
C GLY A 58 -11.81 -2.25 14.54
N PRO A 59 -12.78 -3.14 14.31
CA PRO A 59 -13.13 -4.24 15.22
C PRO A 59 -12.02 -5.28 15.48
N GLY A 60 -10.83 -5.11 14.89
CA GLY A 60 -9.78 -6.13 14.87
C GLY A 60 -10.19 -7.35 14.03
N ALA A 61 -9.29 -8.32 13.90
CA ALA A 61 -9.69 -9.62 13.37
C ALA A 61 -10.51 -10.37 14.44
N PRO A 62 -11.69 -10.93 14.10
CA PRO A 62 -12.62 -11.49 15.07
C PRO A 62 -12.01 -12.63 15.90
N ASP A 63 -11.15 -13.42 15.28
CA ASP A 63 -10.55 -14.61 15.89
C ASP A 63 -9.12 -14.36 16.42
N LEU A 64 -8.64 -13.10 16.35
CA LEU A 64 -7.26 -12.75 16.70
C LEU A 64 -6.87 -13.21 18.11
N ARG A 65 -7.79 -13.09 19.08
CA ARG A 65 -7.53 -13.54 20.46
C ARG A 65 -7.36 -15.06 20.56
N GLN A 66 -8.11 -15.81 19.77
CA GLN A 66 -8.01 -17.26 19.73
C GLN A 66 -6.73 -17.68 18.99
N GLU A 67 -6.46 -17.09 17.83
CA GLU A 67 -5.23 -17.33 17.06
C GLU A 67 -3.98 -17.07 17.90
N LEU A 68 -3.94 -15.95 18.65
CA LEU A 68 -2.82 -15.64 19.55
C LEU A 68 -2.65 -16.65 20.69
N ALA A 69 -3.75 -17.23 21.18
CA ALA A 69 -3.71 -18.26 22.22
C ALA A 69 -3.23 -19.62 21.66
N GLU A 70 -3.58 -19.93 20.40
CA GLU A 70 -3.13 -21.14 19.70
C GLU A 70 -1.65 -21.10 19.31
N LEU A 71 -1.10 -19.91 19.07
CA LEU A 71 0.31 -19.71 18.74
C LEU A 71 1.28 -19.96 19.91
N ASP A 72 0.78 -20.31 21.10
CA ASP A 72 1.55 -20.55 22.33
C ASP A 72 2.67 -19.52 22.52
N LEU A 73 2.31 -18.24 22.39
CA LEU A 73 3.20 -17.10 22.68
C LEU A 73 3.53 -16.99 24.19
N ALA A 74 3.46 -18.11 24.93
CA ALA A 74 3.99 -18.29 26.27
C ALA A 74 5.53 -18.23 26.32
N THR A 75 6.21 -18.08 25.17
CA THR A 75 7.57 -17.57 25.17
C THR A 75 7.50 -16.15 25.72
N GLU A 76 8.16 -15.93 26.86
CA GLU A 76 8.32 -14.61 27.49
C GLU A 76 8.42 -13.53 26.41
N VAL A 77 7.39 -12.68 26.31
CA VAL A 77 7.35 -11.61 25.32
C VAL A 77 8.39 -10.59 25.75
N VAL A 78 9.61 -10.78 25.28
CA VAL A 78 10.73 -9.86 25.49
C VAL A 78 10.58 -8.70 24.51
N ASP A 79 10.63 -7.48 25.02
CA ASP A 79 10.69 -6.30 24.16
C ASP A 79 12.00 -6.37 23.33
N PRO A 80 11.92 -6.39 21.99
CA PRO A 80 13.11 -6.46 21.13
C PRO A 80 14.04 -5.23 21.26
N PHE A 81 13.61 -4.18 21.97
CA PHE A 81 14.39 -2.98 22.25
C PHE A 81 14.89 -2.89 23.70
N ASP A 82 14.53 -3.82 24.57
CA ASP A 82 15.17 -3.95 25.88
C ASP A 82 16.63 -4.36 25.66
N ARG A 83 17.54 -3.41 25.85
CA ARG A 83 18.98 -3.69 25.84
C ARG A 83 19.30 -4.48 27.10
N HIS A 84 19.50 -5.78 26.97
CA HIS A 84 20.18 -6.55 28.00
C HIS A 84 21.56 -5.93 28.26
N ALA A 85 21.74 -5.41 29.48
CA ALA A 85 23.02 -4.90 29.98
C ALA A 85 23.93 -6.05 30.41
#